data_AF-A0A7X1ZA72-F1
#
_entry.id   AF-A0A7X1ZA72-F1
#
_cell.length_a   1.000
_cell.length_b   1.000
_cell.length_c   1.000
_cell.angle_alpha   90.00
_cell.angle_beta   90.00
_cell.angle_gamma   90.00
#
_symmetry.space_group_name_H-M   'P 1'
#
loop_
_entity.id
_entity.type
_entity.pdbx_description
1 polymer ?
#
loop_
_entity_poly.entity_id
_entity_poly.type
_entity_poly.pdbx_seq_one_letter_code
_entity_poly.pdbx_strand_id
1 'polypeptide(L)'
;MLEKPQAMNPFRLIERLGLKLSMRHLTAKGDIFGQIYFEDGLGHFYSSDKKQTYPLQVKAGDVFIDPESYALRNLGAVNNTLVHECVHWGKHRKAIAFKRLLNENCEELSCQLTTSNHVSKDDAIDWMEWQASQLAPRMMLPRQKMVLILKIIVYMFEKI
;
A
#
# COMPACT_ATOMS: atom_id res chain seq x y z
N MET A 1 22.82 -5.74 14.59
CA MET A 1 22.14 -4.43 14.62
C MET A 1 22.86 -3.52 13.63
N LEU A 2 22.19 -2.72 12.81
CA LEU A 2 22.88 -1.89 11.80
C LEU A 2 23.73 -0.81 12.49
N GLU A 3 24.95 -0.58 12.00
CA GLU A 3 25.88 0.42 12.55
C GLU A 3 25.42 1.87 12.31
N LYS A 4 24.62 2.11 11.26
CA LYS A 4 23.99 3.41 10.98
C LYS A 4 22.51 3.21 10.63
N PRO A 5 21.60 4.10 11.10
CA PRO A 5 20.19 4.03 10.74
C PRO A 5 19.99 4.31 9.25
N GLN A 6 19.68 3.27 8.50
CA GLN A 6 19.44 3.32 7.06
C GLN A 6 17.94 3.16 6.76
N ALA A 7 17.41 4.03 5.89
CA ALA A 7 16.04 3.90 5.42
C ALA A 7 15.83 2.53 4.77
N MET A 8 14.67 1.92 5.03
CA MET A 8 14.32 0.65 4.39
C MET A 8 14.20 0.85 2.88
N ASN A 9 14.75 -0.05 2.08
CA ASN A 9 14.49 -0.11 0.65
C ASN A 9 13.19 -0.91 0.40
N PRO A 10 12.10 -0.29 -0.09
CA PRO A 10 10.82 -0.97 -0.31
C PRO A 10 10.90 -2.09 -1.34
N PHE A 11 11.69 -1.94 -2.39
CA PHE A 11 11.89 -2.98 -3.42
C PHE A 11 12.50 -4.24 -2.81
N ARG A 12 13.46 -4.08 -1.90
CA ARG A 12 14.04 -5.21 -1.16
C ARG A 12 13.03 -5.87 -0.21
N LEU A 13 12.06 -5.11 0.31
CA LEU A 13 10.98 -5.68 1.13
C LEU A 13 10.03 -6.53 0.27
N ILE A 14 9.62 -6.02 -0.90
CA ILE A 14 8.81 -6.75 -1.89
C ILE A 14 9.49 -8.08 -2.25
N GLU A 15 10.77 -8.06 -2.61
CA GLU A 15 11.55 -9.26 -2.93
C GLU A 15 11.57 -10.26 -1.75
N ARG A 16 11.83 -9.77 -0.53
CA ARG A 16 11.88 -10.63 0.68
C ARG A 16 10.54 -11.26 1.03
N LEU A 17 9.44 -10.62 0.67
CA LEU A 17 8.09 -11.13 0.87
C LEU A 17 7.64 -12.08 -0.25
N GLY A 18 8.47 -12.28 -1.28
CA GLY A 18 8.13 -13.10 -2.45
C GLY A 18 7.06 -12.46 -3.34
N LEU A 19 6.90 -11.14 -3.26
CA LEU A 19 5.92 -10.39 -4.02
C LEU A 19 6.46 -10.04 -5.42
N LYS A 20 5.55 -9.90 -6.39
CA LYS A 20 5.90 -9.54 -7.77
C LYS A 20 5.36 -8.16 -8.11
N LEU A 21 6.26 -7.19 -8.27
CA LEU A 21 5.90 -5.82 -8.61
C LEU A 21 5.74 -5.64 -10.13
N SER A 22 4.69 -4.94 -10.55
CA SER A 22 4.47 -4.46 -11.91
C SER A 22 3.91 -3.04 -11.92
N MET A 23 4.28 -2.22 -12.91
CA MET A 23 3.67 -0.90 -13.09
C MET A 23 2.60 -0.97 -14.17
N ARG A 24 1.36 -0.58 -13.85
CA ARG A 24 0.20 -0.60 -14.77
C ARG A 24 -0.80 0.48 -14.40
N HIS A 25 -1.42 1.13 -15.38
CA HIS A 25 -2.55 2.01 -15.11
C HIS A 25 -3.70 1.20 -14.52
N LEU A 26 -4.12 1.55 -13.31
CA LEU A 26 -5.13 0.81 -12.56
C LEU A 26 -6.51 1.30 -12.90
N THR A 27 -6.69 2.62 -13.00
CA THR A 27 -7.97 3.24 -13.35
C THR A 27 -7.80 4.36 -14.37
N ALA A 28 -8.90 4.78 -14.97
CA ALA A 28 -8.92 5.92 -15.88
C ALA A 28 -8.62 7.27 -15.18
N LYS A 29 -8.80 7.34 -13.86
CA LYS A 29 -8.69 8.57 -13.07
C LYS A 29 -7.41 8.65 -12.23
N GLY A 30 -6.64 7.56 -12.12
CA GLY A 30 -5.45 7.49 -11.28
C GLY A 30 -5.74 7.62 -9.78
N ASP A 31 -6.95 7.21 -9.35
CA ASP A 31 -7.41 7.28 -7.95
C ASP A 31 -6.98 6.07 -7.11
N ILE A 32 -6.63 4.95 -7.76
CA ILE A 32 -5.94 3.80 -7.14
C ILE A 32 -4.43 3.97 -7.38
N PHE A 33 -3.63 3.95 -6.32
CA PHE A 33 -2.17 4.07 -6.42
C PHE A 33 -1.46 2.74 -6.44
N GLY A 34 -1.97 1.81 -5.65
CA GLY A 34 -1.42 0.50 -5.46
C GLY A 34 -2.54 -0.51 -5.34
N GLN A 35 -2.27 -1.73 -5.77
CA GLN A 35 -3.20 -2.83 -5.62
C GLN A 35 -2.42 -4.12 -5.39
N ILE A 36 -2.88 -4.92 -4.45
CA ILE A 36 -2.32 -6.24 -4.16
C ILE A 36 -3.40 -7.31 -4.27
N TYR A 37 -3.04 -8.41 -4.92
CA TYR A 37 -3.91 -9.57 -5.10
C TYR A 37 -3.57 -10.66 -4.08
N PHE A 38 -4.57 -11.19 -3.39
CA PHE A 38 -4.37 -12.21 -2.35
C PHE A 38 -4.54 -13.64 -2.86
N GLU A 39 -5.17 -13.81 -4.02
CA GLU A 39 -5.33 -15.08 -4.71
C GLU A 39 -5.15 -14.92 -6.22
N ASP A 40 -5.07 -16.04 -6.91
CA ASP A 40 -5.06 -16.10 -8.36
C ASP A 40 -6.45 -15.73 -8.90
N GLY A 41 -6.50 -14.98 -10.00
CA GLY A 41 -7.77 -14.53 -10.56
C GLY A 41 -7.63 -13.62 -11.77
N LEU A 42 -8.68 -12.84 -12.04
CA LEU A 42 -8.72 -11.85 -13.10
C LEU A 42 -8.75 -10.44 -12.51
N GLY A 43 -7.63 -9.73 -12.64
CA GLY A 43 -7.55 -8.31 -12.34
C GLY A 43 -8.07 -7.45 -13.51
N HIS A 44 -8.58 -6.27 -13.22
CA HIS A 44 -9.08 -5.32 -14.21
C HIS A 44 -8.19 -4.08 -14.27
N PHE A 45 -7.61 -3.81 -15.43
CA PHE A 45 -6.61 -2.74 -15.62
C PHE A 45 -7.05 -1.77 -16.71
N TYR A 46 -6.60 -0.52 -16.61
CA TYR A 46 -6.92 0.49 -17.61
C TYR A 46 -5.85 0.59 -18.69
N SER A 47 -6.27 0.77 -19.94
CA SER A 47 -5.38 1.14 -21.06
C SER A 47 -5.65 2.57 -21.46
N SER A 48 -4.68 3.45 -21.24
CA SER A 48 -4.78 4.86 -21.65
C SER A 48 -4.86 5.04 -23.16
N ASP A 49 -4.18 4.18 -23.92
CA ASP A 49 -4.20 4.20 -25.40
C ASP A 49 -5.60 3.89 -25.96
N LYS A 50 -6.25 2.85 -25.41
CA LYS A 50 -7.57 2.39 -25.87
C LYS A 50 -8.73 3.04 -25.10
N LYS A 51 -8.43 3.79 -24.04
CA LYS A 51 -9.38 4.38 -23.09
C LYS A 51 -10.40 3.39 -22.54
N GLN A 52 -9.99 2.15 -22.30
CA GLN A 52 -10.87 1.07 -21.85
C GLN A 52 -10.20 0.20 -20.78
N THR A 53 -11.02 -0.43 -19.95
CA THR A 53 -10.58 -1.46 -19.00
C THR A 53 -10.45 -2.80 -19.71
N TYR A 54 -9.45 -3.59 -19.34
CA TYR A 54 -9.22 -4.93 -19.85
C TYR A 54 -8.88 -5.90 -18.71
N PRO A 55 -9.31 -7.17 -18.79
CA PRO A 55 -8.95 -8.17 -17.80
C PRO A 55 -7.54 -8.71 -18.04
N LEU A 56 -6.85 -9.08 -16.97
CA LEU A 56 -5.54 -9.74 -17.00
C LEU A 56 -5.48 -10.81 -15.90
N GLN A 57 -4.89 -11.95 -16.22
CA GLN A 57 -4.61 -12.98 -15.22
C GLN A 57 -3.58 -12.47 -14.21
N VAL A 58 -3.91 -12.60 -12.93
CA VAL A 58 -3.09 -12.18 -11.79
C VAL A 58 -2.85 -13.36 -10.86
N LYS A 59 -1.76 -13.29 -10.11
CA LYS A 59 -1.37 -14.29 -9.12
C LYS A 59 -1.41 -13.71 -7.71
N ALA A 60 -1.63 -14.59 -6.73
CA ALA A 60 -1.46 -14.23 -5.33
C ALA A 60 -0.07 -13.62 -5.09
N GLY A 61 -0.02 -12.41 -4.54
CA GLY A 61 1.23 -11.68 -4.30
C GLY A 61 1.71 -10.82 -5.49
N ASP A 62 0.93 -10.73 -6.57
CA ASP A 62 1.13 -9.66 -7.55
C ASP A 62 0.76 -8.31 -6.91
N VAL A 63 1.70 -7.37 -7.02
CA VAL A 63 1.57 -5.98 -6.57
C VAL A 63 1.65 -5.08 -7.79
N PHE A 64 0.66 -4.22 -7.96
CA PHE A 64 0.62 -3.25 -9.04
C PHE A 64 0.69 -1.83 -8.49
N ILE A 65 1.44 -0.97 -9.18
CA ILE A 65 1.51 0.46 -8.88
C ILE A 65 1.11 1.24 -10.14
N ASP A 66 0.29 2.27 -9.96
CA ASP A 66 -0.12 3.13 -11.07
C ASP A 66 1.04 4.06 -11.49
N PRO A 67 1.51 4.04 -12.75
CA PRO A 67 2.57 4.93 -13.24
C PRO A 67 2.24 6.42 -13.11
N GLU A 68 0.96 6.82 -13.20
CA GLU A 68 0.56 8.22 -13.03
C GLU A 68 0.76 8.68 -11.59
N SER A 69 0.62 7.76 -10.62
CA SER A 69 0.99 8.03 -9.23
C SER A 69 2.49 8.31 -9.08
N TYR A 70 3.33 7.74 -9.95
CA TYR A 70 4.78 7.99 -10.00
C TYR A 70 5.10 9.32 -10.68
N ALA A 71 4.40 9.65 -11.78
CA ALA A 71 4.64 10.86 -12.57
C ALA A 71 4.19 12.14 -11.86
N LEU A 72 3.10 12.06 -11.08
CA LEU A 72 2.52 13.21 -10.36
C LEU A 72 3.05 13.36 -8.93
N ARG A 73 3.87 12.42 -8.41
CA ARG A 73 4.31 12.42 -7.01
C ARG A 73 5.82 12.20 -6.85
N ASN A 74 6.31 12.51 -5.66
CA ASN A 74 7.70 12.26 -5.30
C ASN A 74 7.94 10.77 -4.97
N LEU A 75 9.22 10.34 -5.04
CA LEU A 75 9.66 8.98 -4.70
C LEU A 75 9.19 8.50 -3.31
N GLY A 76 8.99 9.41 -2.36
CA GLY A 76 8.52 9.07 -1.01
C GLY A 76 7.08 8.54 -1.01
N ALA A 77 6.21 9.08 -1.87
CA ALA A 77 4.83 8.61 -1.99
C ALA A 77 4.77 7.19 -2.57
N VAL A 78 5.55 6.93 -3.63
CA VAL A 78 5.63 5.59 -4.25
C VAL A 78 6.18 4.57 -3.26
N ASN A 79 7.25 4.93 -2.55
CA ASN A 79 7.83 4.09 -1.51
C ASN A 79 6.81 3.78 -0.41
N ASN A 80 5.98 4.77 -0.03
CA ASN A 80 4.92 4.57 0.94
C ASN A 80 3.88 3.57 0.44
N THR A 81 3.38 3.73 -0.80
CA THR A 81 2.45 2.78 -1.42
C THR A 81 3.02 1.36 -1.46
N LEU A 82 4.28 1.19 -1.87
CA LEU A 82 4.91 -0.14 -1.88
C LEU A 82 4.94 -0.79 -0.49
N VAL A 83 5.28 -0.02 0.54
CA VAL A 83 5.29 -0.55 1.92
C VAL A 83 3.87 -0.76 2.45
N HIS A 84 2.90 0.05 2.05
CA HIS A 84 1.48 -0.12 2.34
C HIS A 84 0.98 -1.49 1.84
N GLU A 85 1.22 -1.80 0.57
CA GLU A 85 0.88 -3.11 -0.01
C GLU A 85 1.62 -4.26 0.71
N CYS A 86 2.88 -4.04 1.12
CA CYS A 86 3.61 -5.02 1.93
C CYS A 86 2.96 -5.27 3.31
N VAL A 87 2.39 -4.23 3.94
CA VAL A 87 1.65 -4.39 5.21
C VAL A 87 0.41 -5.23 4.98
N HIS A 88 -0.35 -4.95 3.92
CA HIS A 88 -1.50 -5.77 3.53
C HIS A 88 -1.13 -7.24 3.36
N TRP A 89 -0.06 -7.53 2.62
CA TRP A 89 0.44 -8.90 2.45
C TRP A 89 0.83 -9.55 3.78
N GLY A 90 1.65 -8.86 4.58
CA GLY A 90 2.25 -9.43 5.79
C GLY A 90 1.30 -9.53 6.98
N LYS A 91 0.25 -8.69 7.04
CA LYS A 91 -0.63 -8.56 8.21
C LYS A 91 -2.08 -8.92 7.91
N HIS A 92 -2.60 -8.61 6.72
CA HIS A 92 -4.03 -8.67 6.46
C HIS A 92 -4.48 -9.91 5.67
N ARG A 93 -3.57 -10.62 4.99
CA ARG A 93 -3.88 -11.80 4.15
C ARG A 93 -4.79 -12.84 4.82
N LYS A 94 -4.53 -13.20 6.09
CA LYS A 94 -5.33 -14.21 6.80
C LYS A 94 -6.75 -13.70 7.11
N ALA A 95 -6.90 -12.43 7.46
CA ALA A 95 -8.19 -11.84 7.76
C ALA A 95 -9.05 -11.73 6.48
N ILE A 96 -8.41 -11.39 5.35
CA ILE A 96 -9.06 -11.35 4.03
C ILE A 96 -9.50 -12.75 3.61
N ALA A 97 -8.63 -13.76 3.74
CA ALA A 97 -9.00 -15.15 3.47
C ALA A 97 -10.20 -15.61 4.34
N PHE A 98 -10.27 -15.15 5.59
CA PHE A 98 -11.40 -15.43 6.46
C PHE A 98 -12.71 -14.75 6.01
N LYS A 99 -12.70 -13.46 5.66
CA LYS A 99 -13.87 -12.76 5.09
C LYS A 99 -14.42 -13.51 3.86
N ARG A 100 -13.52 -13.99 3.00
CA ARG A 100 -13.90 -14.76 1.80
C ARG A 100 -14.58 -16.09 2.12
N LEU A 101 -14.11 -16.82 3.13
CA LEU A 101 -14.78 -18.05 3.58
C LEU A 101 -16.21 -17.80 4.07
N LEU A 102 -16.52 -16.57 4.49
CA LEU A 102 -17.86 -16.15 4.89
C LEU A 102 -18.72 -15.66 3.71
N ASN A 103 -18.30 -15.91 2.46
CA ASN A 103 -18.94 -15.46 1.22
C ASN A 103 -18.99 -13.93 1.05
N GLU A 104 -18.06 -13.21 1.66
CA GLU A 104 -17.86 -11.79 1.38
C GLU A 104 -16.87 -11.67 0.20
N ASN A 105 -17.30 -11.05 -0.91
CA ASN A 105 -16.46 -10.87 -2.10
C ASN A 105 -15.33 -9.87 -1.82
N CYS A 106 -14.12 -10.39 -1.53
CA CYS A 106 -12.92 -9.60 -1.31
C CYS A 106 -11.70 -10.33 -1.91
N GLU A 107 -11.57 -10.27 -3.23
CA GLU A 107 -10.49 -10.96 -3.98
C GLU A 107 -9.18 -10.14 -4.02
N GLU A 108 -9.30 -8.82 -3.80
CA GLU A 108 -8.25 -7.83 -3.92
C GLU A 108 -8.44 -6.72 -2.88
N LEU A 109 -7.33 -6.05 -2.52
CA LEU A 109 -7.37 -4.74 -1.86
C LEU A 109 -6.70 -3.72 -2.75
N SER A 110 -7.40 -2.61 -2.94
CA SER A 110 -6.96 -1.49 -3.77
C SER A 110 -6.72 -0.29 -2.86
N CYS A 111 -5.48 0.18 -2.82
CA CYS A 111 -5.11 1.40 -2.11
C CYS A 111 -5.60 2.61 -2.93
N GLN A 112 -6.67 3.24 -2.46
CA GLN A 112 -7.21 4.48 -3.02
C GLN A 112 -6.88 5.68 -2.13
N LEU A 113 -6.72 6.88 -2.72
CA LEU A 113 -6.78 8.14 -1.96
C LEU A 113 -8.22 8.52 -1.61
N THR A 114 -8.92 7.62 -0.94
CA THR A 114 -10.06 8.00 -0.14
C THR A 114 -9.68 7.74 1.31
N THR A 115 -8.87 8.66 1.82
CA THR A 115 -9.29 9.39 3.02
C THR A 115 -10.67 10.00 2.76
N SER A 116 -11.73 9.21 2.60
CA SER A 116 -13.00 9.65 3.13
C SER A 116 -12.74 9.69 4.63
N ASN A 117 -12.97 10.84 5.23
CA ASN A 117 -12.90 11.02 6.69
C ASN A 117 -14.02 10.25 7.41
N HIS A 118 -14.42 9.11 6.85
CA HIS A 118 -15.43 8.17 7.26
C HIS A 118 -14.78 6.80 7.20
N VAL A 119 -13.94 6.52 8.21
CA VAL A 119 -13.88 5.14 8.70
C VAL A 119 -15.31 4.83 9.14
N SER A 120 -16.05 4.03 8.37
CA SER A 120 -17.18 3.36 8.97
C SER A 120 -16.55 2.45 10.02
N LYS A 121 -16.86 2.65 11.30
CA LYS A 121 -16.24 1.82 12.36
C LYS A 121 -16.61 0.34 12.25
N ASP A 122 -17.48 0.00 11.29
CA ASP A 122 -18.16 -1.28 11.14
C ASP A 122 -17.57 -2.17 10.02
N ASP A 123 -16.69 -1.69 9.13
CA ASP A 123 -16.02 -2.55 8.13
C ASP A 123 -14.56 -2.86 8.49
N ALA A 124 -14.25 -4.16 8.61
CA ALA A 124 -12.90 -4.66 8.82
C ALA A 124 -11.90 -4.21 7.73
N ILE A 125 -12.35 -3.93 6.51
CA ILE A 125 -11.47 -3.43 5.42
C ILE A 125 -11.01 -2.00 5.71
N ASP A 126 -11.90 -1.12 6.17
CA ASP A 126 -11.55 0.26 6.56
C ASP A 126 -10.46 0.26 7.65
N TRP A 127 -10.57 -0.67 8.61
CA TRP A 127 -9.54 -0.86 9.64
C TRP A 127 -8.20 -1.32 9.07
N MET A 128 -8.21 -2.22 8.07
CA MET A 128 -6.98 -2.70 7.42
C MET A 128 -6.28 -1.58 6.64
N GLU A 129 -7.03 -0.78 5.87
CA GLU A 129 -6.48 0.38 5.14
C GLU A 129 -5.94 1.44 6.10
N TRP A 130 -6.65 1.70 7.21
CA TRP A 130 -6.16 2.60 8.25
C TRP A 130 -4.86 2.08 8.88
N GLN A 131 -4.79 0.79 9.22
CA GLN A 131 -3.59 0.17 9.79
C GLN A 131 -2.40 0.28 8.83
N ALA A 132 -2.59 -0.03 7.55
CA ALA A 132 -1.55 0.05 6.54
C ALA A 132 -1.06 1.50 6.34
N SER A 133 -1.99 2.45 6.24
CA SER A 133 -1.70 3.89 6.13
C SER A 133 -0.87 4.43 7.31
N GLN A 134 -1.11 3.90 8.52
CA GLN A 134 -0.30 4.26 9.69
C GLN A 134 1.06 3.55 9.70
N LEU A 135 1.11 2.26 9.39
CA LEU A 135 2.34 1.47 9.54
C LEU A 135 3.38 1.77 8.47
N ALA A 136 2.96 1.97 7.22
CA ALA A 136 3.87 2.14 6.08
C ALA A 136 4.91 3.27 6.25
N PRO A 137 4.55 4.52 6.60
CA PRO A 137 5.54 5.58 6.80
C PRO A 137 6.48 5.30 7.98
N ARG A 138 6.00 4.62 9.02
CA ARG A 138 6.79 4.28 10.22
C ARG A 138 7.78 3.16 9.94
N MET A 139 7.41 2.19 9.11
CA MET A 139 8.30 1.08 8.70
C MET A 139 9.47 1.55 7.83
N MET A 140 9.29 2.62 7.05
CA MET A 140 10.37 3.20 6.24
C MET A 140 11.43 3.93 7.07
N LEU A 141 11.10 4.35 8.29
CA LEU A 141 11.98 5.13 9.16
C LEU A 141 12.70 4.23 10.18
N PRO A 142 14.04 4.33 10.31
CA PRO A 142 14.76 3.69 11.41
C PRO A 142 14.25 4.18 12.77
N ARG A 143 14.09 3.28 13.74
CA ARG A 143 13.60 3.60 15.11
C ARG A 143 14.31 4.82 15.72
N GLN A 144 15.63 4.88 15.60
CA GLN A 144 16.45 5.98 16.12
C GLN A 144 16.10 7.33 15.47
N LYS A 145 15.84 7.34 14.14
CA LYS A 145 15.43 8.55 13.41
C LYS A 145 14.01 8.97 13.80
N MET A 146 13.08 8.03 13.98
CA MET A 146 11.74 8.36 14.46
C MET A 146 11.76 9.04 15.82
N VAL A 147 12.54 8.50 16.77
CA VAL A 147 12.69 9.10 18.11
C VAL A 147 13.29 10.51 18.02
N LEU A 148 14.29 10.71 17.16
CA LEU A 148 14.91 12.01 16.96
C LEU A 148 13.92 13.03 16.37
N ILE A 149 13.20 12.66 15.31
CA ILE A 149 12.20 13.53 14.68
C ILE A 149 11.10 13.90 15.68
N LEU A 150 10.62 12.93 16.47
CA LEU A 150 9.59 13.19 17.48
C LEU A 150 10.09 14.18 18.54
N LYS A 151 11.34 14.05 19.00
CA LYS A 151 11.96 15.02 19.93
C LYS A 151 12.05 16.42 19.33
N ILE A 152 12.45 16.54 18.07
CA ILE A 152 12.53 17.83 17.38
C ILE A 152 11.14 18.46 17.27
N ILE A 153 10.13 17.69 16.88
CA ILE A 153 8.75 18.17 16.75
C ILE A 153 8.23 18.66 18.10
N VAL A 154 8.36 17.86 19.17
CA VAL A 154 7.94 18.25 20.53
C VAL A 154 8.65 19.54 20.96
N TYR A 155 9.96 19.62 20.76
CA TYR A 155 10.73 20.83 21.06
C TYR A 155 10.24 22.06 20.29
N MET A 156 9.86 21.93 19.02
CA MET A 156 9.32 23.05 18.24
C MET A 156 7.98 23.53 18.78
N PHE A 157 7.12 22.63 19.29
CA PHE A 157 5.84 23.00 19.88
C PHE A 157 5.95 23.55 21.31
N GLU A 158 6.97 23.15 22.07
CA GLU A 158 7.24 23.69 23.41
C GLU A 158 7.88 25.11 23.38
N LYS A 159 8.30 25.57 22.21
CA LYS A 159 9.00 26.86 22.00
C LYS A 159 8.13 27.94 21.33
N ILE A 160 6.85 27.66 21.10
CA ILE A 160 5.81 28.60 20.64
C ILE A 160 4.96 28.99 21.85
#